data_AF-A0A7C1MIP5-F1
#
_entry.id   AF-A0A7C1MIP5-F1
#
_cell.length_a   1.000
_cell.length_b   1.000
_cell.length_c   1.000
_cell.angle_alpha   90.00
_cell.angle_beta   90.00
_cell.angle_gamma   90.00
#
_symmetry.space_group_name_H-M   'P 1'
#
loop_
_entity.id
_entity.type
_entity.pdbx_description
1 polymer ?
#
loop_
_entity_poly.entity_id
_entity_poly.type
_entity_poly.pdbx_seq_one_letter_code
_entity_poly.pdbx_strand_id
1 'polypeptide(L)' 'MALIVKSNIKKVVKELDKENAVSSVAEEVGMALDRKVEEILSDAIKRAKDNGRRTLQSRDL' A
#
# COMPACT_ATOMS: atom_id res chain seq x y z
N MET A 1 7.38 -1.02 -12.22
CA MET A 1 6.09 -1.73 -12.07
C MET A 1 5.40 -1.10 -10.88
N ALA A 2 4.18 -0.59 -11.02
CA ALA A 2 3.45 0.01 -9.89
C ALA A 2 2.88 -1.11 -9.01
N LEU A 3 3.07 -1.03 -7.68
CA LEU A 3 2.49 -1.98 -6.74
C LEU A 3 0.99 -1.69 -6.55
N ILE A 4 0.62 -0.42 -6.60
CA ILE A 4 -0.74 0.08 -6.39
C ILE A 4 -1.34 0.57 -7.71
N VAL A 5 -2.51 0.03 -8.04
CA VAL A 5 -3.25 0.41 -9.25
C VAL A 5 -4.20 1.57 -8.94
N LYS A 6 -4.09 2.67 -9.69
CA LYS A 6 -4.90 3.89 -9.48
C LYS A 6 -6.41 3.66 -9.48
N SER A 7 -6.91 2.78 -10.34
CA SER A 7 -8.34 2.45 -10.38
C SER A 7 -8.83 1.79 -9.08
N ASN A 8 -7.97 1.03 -8.39
CA ASN A 8 -8.30 0.44 -7.09
C ASN A 8 -8.29 1.49 -5.99
N ILE A 9 -7.35 2.47 -6.02
CA ILE A 9 -7.36 3.61 -5.08
C ILE A 9 -8.69 4.34 -5.16
N LYS A 10 -9.17 4.67 -6.38
CA LYS A 10 -10.45 5.37 -6.57
C LYS A 10 -11.64 4.62 -5.98
N LYS A 11 -11.69 3.30 -6.13
CA LYS A 11 -12.75 2.45 -5.56
C LYS A 11 -12.75 2.52 -4.04
N VAL A 12 -11.58 2.31 -3.43
CA VAL A 12 -11.43 2.33 -1.96
C VAL A 12 -11.74 3.72 -1.39
N VAL A 13 -11.28 4.79 -2.03
CA VAL A 13 -11.61 6.17 -1.60
C VAL A 13 -13.12 6.40 -1.62
N LYS A 14 -13.82 5.99 -2.67
CA LYS A 14 -15.29 6.11 -2.77
C LYS A 14 -16.03 5.28 -1.71
N GLU A 15 -15.50 4.13 -1.33
CA GLU A 15 -16.09 3.29 -0.28
C GLU A 15 -15.87 3.86 1.13
N LEU A 16 -14.69 4.45 1.37
CA LEU A 16 -14.34 5.06 2.65
C LEU A 16 -15.00 6.43 2.84
N ASP A 17 -15.10 7.22 1.78
CA ASP A 17 -15.74 8.52 1.78
C ASP A 17 -17.24 8.40 1.41
N LYS A 18 -18.05 8.04 2.42
CA LYS A 18 -19.50 7.86 2.26
C LYS A 18 -20.24 9.14 1.88
N GLU A 19 -19.66 10.30 2.18
CA GLU A 19 -20.19 11.61 1.83
C GLU A 19 -19.87 11.98 0.37
N ASN A 20 -18.97 11.21 -0.27
CA ASN A 20 -18.53 11.39 -1.65
C ASN A 20 -18.01 12.82 -1.91
N ALA A 21 -17.38 13.41 -0.89
CA ALA A 21 -16.75 14.72 -0.94
C ALA A 21 -15.49 14.71 -1.82
N VAL A 22 -14.78 13.57 -1.90
CA VAL A 22 -13.59 13.35 -2.71
C VAL A 22 -13.97 12.62 -4.00
N SER A 23 -14.16 13.40 -5.06
CA SER A 23 -14.62 12.89 -6.37
C SER A 23 -13.50 12.37 -7.29
N SER A 24 -12.24 12.67 -6.99
CA SER A 24 -11.11 12.31 -7.85
C SER A 24 -9.83 12.03 -7.06
N VAL A 25 -8.92 11.28 -7.68
CA VAL A 25 -7.62 10.91 -7.13
C VAL A 25 -6.54 11.37 -8.09
N ALA A 26 -5.59 12.18 -7.61
CA ALA A 26 -4.47 12.68 -8.39
C ALA A 26 -3.49 11.55 -8.79
N GLU A 27 -2.66 11.78 -9.81
CA GLU A 27 -1.66 10.77 -10.23
C GLU A 27 -0.57 10.57 -9.17
N GLU A 28 -0.11 11.63 -8.50
CA GLU A 28 0.95 11.49 -7.48
C GLU A 28 0.56 10.63 -6.27
N VAL A 29 -0.73 10.44 -6.02
CA VAL A 29 -1.23 9.57 -4.93
C VAL A 29 -0.79 8.13 -5.15
N GLY A 30 -0.79 7.64 -6.39
CA GLY A 30 -0.31 6.30 -6.71
C GLY A 30 1.17 6.13 -6.35
N MET A 31 2.01 7.08 -6.77
CA MET A 31 3.44 7.08 -6.46
C MET A 31 3.72 7.18 -4.95
N ALA A 32 2.94 8.00 -4.23
CA ALA A 32 3.11 8.16 -2.80
C ALA A 32 2.73 6.88 -2.02
N LEU A 33 1.67 6.19 -2.43
CA LEU A 33 1.27 4.91 -1.84
C LEU A 33 2.26 3.80 -2.18
N ASP A 34 2.78 3.74 -3.40
CA ASP A 34 3.83 2.80 -3.78
C ASP A 34 5.04 2.91 -2.85
N ARG A 35 5.56 4.13 -2.63
CA ARG A 35 6.70 4.37 -1.72
C ARG A 35 6.42 3.88 -0.30
N LYS A 36 5.24 4.19 0.25
CA LYS A 36 4.86 3.75 1.59
C LYS A 36 4.76 2.22 1.69
N VAL A 37 4.23 1.57 0.67
CA VAL A 37 4.13 0.10 0.64
C VAL A 37 5.52 -0.53 0.50
N GLU A 38 6.40 0.04 -0.31
CA GLU A 38 7.80 -0.40 -0.40
C GLU A 38 8.54 -0.30 0.93
N GLU A 39 8.36 0.80 1.66
CA GLU A 39 8.92 0.97 3.00
C GLU A 39 8.43 -0.12 3.96
N ILE A 40 7.11 -0.36 4.01
CA ILE A 40 6.50 -1.40 4.84
C ILE A 40 7.07 -2.78 4.47
N LEU A 41 7.15 -3.11 3.17
CA LEU A 41 7.68 -4.39 2.71
C LEU A 41 9.17 -4.54 3.03
N SER A 42 9.97 -3.47 2.94
CA SER A 42 11.39 -3.47 3.28
C SER A 42 11.60 -3.80 4.76
N ASP A 43 10.85 -3.13 5.64
CA ASP A 43 10.88 -3.40 7.08
C ASP A 43 10.41 -4.81 7.41
N ALA A 44 9.36 -5.27 6.72
CA ALA A 44 8.85 -6.62 6.90
C ALA A 44 9.83 -7.70 6.46
N ILE A 45 10.53 -7.50 5.34
CA ILE A 45 11.61 -8.39 4.89
C ILE A 45 12.72 -8.46 5.93
N LYS A 46 13.09 -7.31 6.54
CA LYS A 46 14.08 -7.28 7.62
C LYS A 46 13.63 -8.11 8.81
N ARG A 47 12.40 -7.89 9.30
CA ARG A 47 11.83 -8.67 10.42
C ARG A 47 11.74 -10.17 10.11
N ALA A 48 11.38 -10.54 8.89
CA ALA A 48 11.34 -11.95 8.47
C ALA A 48 12.74 -12.59 8.49
N LYS A 49 13.76 -11.88 7.97
CA LYS A 49 15.16 -12.32 7.97
C LYS A 49 15.71 -12.46 9.38
N ASP A 50 15.47 -11.47 10.24
CA ASP A 50 15.93 -11.48 11.64
C ASP A 50 15.33 -12.65 12.43
N ASN A 51 14.14 -13.11 12.04
CA ASN A 51 13.47 -14.29 12.58
C ASN A 51 13.82 -15.61 11.85
N GLY A 52 14.80 -15.61 10.95
CA GLY A 52 15.22 -16.80 10.19
C GLY A 52 14.19 -17.33 9.20
N ARG A 53 13.17 -16.54 8.85
CA ARG A 53 12.09 -16.94 7.94
C ARG A 53 12.48 -16.65 6.49
N ARG A 54 12.10 -17.56 5.59
CA ARG A 54 12.22 -17.38 4.13
C ARG A 54 10.93 -16.90 3.47
N THR A 55 9.85 -16.84 4.24
CA THR A 55 8.51 -16.44 3.78
C THR A 55 8.08 -15.21 4.56
N LEU A 56 7.69 -14.15 3.84
CA LEU A 56 7.09 -12.96 4.44
C LEU A 56 5.70 -13.30 4.97
N GLN A 57 5.44 -13.00 6.25
CA GLN A 57 4.15 -13.24 6.88
C GLN A 57 3.49 -11.93 7.27
N SER A 58 2.18 -11.95 7.49
CA SER A 58 1.42 -10.78 7.92
C SER A 58 1.91 -10.17 9.23
N ARG A 59 2.55 -10.97 10.10
CA ARG A 59 3.16 -10.50 11.36
C ARG A 59 4.47 -9.73 11.17
N ASP A 60 5.06 -9.85 9.98
CA ASP A 60 6.29 -9.14 9.66
C ASP A 60 5.97 -7.75 9.09
N LEU A 61 4.76 -7.53 8.53
CA LEU A 61 4.28 -6.22 8.07
C LEU A 61 4.16 -5.22 9.23
#